data_AF-A0A2N2LUV2-F1
#
_entry.id   AF-A0A2N2LUV2-F1
#
_cell.length_a   1.000
_cell.length_b   1.000
_cell.length_c   1.000
_cell.angle_alpha   90.00
_cell.angle_beta   90.00
_cell.angle_gamma   90.00
#
_symmetry.space_group_name_H-M   'P 1'
#
loop_
_entity.id
_entity.type
_entity.pdbx_description
1 polymer ?
#
loop_
_entity_poly.entity_id
_entity_poly.type
_entity_poly.pdbx_seq_one_letter_code
_entity_poly.pdbx_strand_id
1 'polypeptide(L)'
;MDNSPEPIPNLSQRDIDRFWSRISKSDDTDCWTWEGSTFRGGYGQFKAQGRNLKSHRIAYLLYYEVDPMDQFVCHHCDNPLCCNGNHLFLGTNSDNILDSRDKGRLNTASGEKHGSKTKPLNWARGEKINTSKLTAEEVLEIRKLYQDSFHTQEQLAEKFNVTREAISRIILGKSWRHLVRDNERVSLSDAKRKALPGEKNPSAKLTESSVIQILKLRKEGFSAIELASQFGITKGMVYHILSGIAWKHVHKIHTS
;
A
#
# COMPACT_ATOMS: atom_id res chain seq x y z
N MET A 1 2.99 -25.27 16.48
CA MET A 1 2.46 -26.61 16.22
C MET A 1 1.80 -26.52 14.87
N ASP A 2 2.35 -27.24 13.90
CA ASP A 2 1.83 -27.26 12.55
C ASP A 2 0.41 -27.81 12.57
N ASN A 3 -0.56 -27.03 12.11
CA ASN A 3 -1.98 -27.41 12.02
C ASN A 3 -2.32 -27.96 10.63
N SER A 4 -1.30 -28.25 9.81
CA SER A 4 -1.47 -28.83 8.49
C SER A 4 -2.16 -30.20 8.59
N PRO A 5 -3.10 -30.50 7.70
CA PRO A 5 -3.74 -31.81 7.68
C PRO A 5 -2.71 -32.90 7.38
N GLU A 6 -2.74 -33.98 8.17
CA GLU A 6 -1.88 -35.15 7.96
C GLU A 6 -2.69 -36.30 7.33
N PRO A 7 -2.01 -37.22 6.59
CA PRO A 7 -2.61 -38.46 6.11
C PRO A 7 -3.22 -39.28 7.24
N ILE A 8 -4.35 -39.92 6.94
CA ILE A 8 -5.10 -40.72 7.89
C ILE A 8 -4.47 -42.11 7.94
N PRO A 9 -4.13 -42.62 9.14
CA PRO A 9 -3.58 -43.97 9.24
C PRO A 9 -4.64 -45.00 8.84
N ASN A 10 -4.21 -46.13 8.27
CA ASN A 10 -5.11 -47.24 7.93
C ASN A 10 -5.91 -47.69 9.16
N LEU A 11 -7.23 -47.53 9.12
CA LEU A 11 -8.11 -47.86 10.23
C LEU A 11 -8.42 -49.35 10.24
N SER A 12 -8.37 -49.98 11.42
CA SER A 12 -8.83 -51.37 11.56
C SER A 12 -10.37 -51.43 11.52
N GLN A 13 -10.95 -52.58 11.17
CA GLN A 13 -12.41 -52.74 11.20
C GLN A 13 -13.01 -52.35 12.56
N ARG A 14 -12.32 -52.72 13.66
CA ARG A 14 -12.69 -52.32 15.02
C ARG A 14 -12.72 -50.80 15.22
N ASP A 15 -11.77 -50.06 14.63
CA ASP A 15 -11.76 -48.60 14.69
C ASP A 15 -12.91 -48.01 13.86
N ILE A 16 -13.21 -48.58 12.70
CA ILE A 16 -14.33 -48.15 11.83
C ILE A 16 -15.66 -48.33 12.56
N ASP A 17 -15.89 -49.50 13.17
CA ASP A 17 -17.12 -49.78 13.91
C ASP A 17 -17.27 -48.83 15.12
N ARG A 18 -16.17 -48.60 15.87
CA ARG A 18 -16.14 -47.64 16.99
C ARG A 18 -16.37 -46.20 16.52
N PHE A 19 -15.94 -45.86 15.31
CA PHE A 19 -16.15 -44.52 14.75
C PHE A 19 -17.64 -44.31 14.45
N TRP A 20 -18.26 -45.23 13.73
CA TRP A 20 -19.68 -45.15 13.40
C TRP A 20 -20.60 -45.23 14.61
N SER A 21 -20.20 -45.93 15.68
CA SER A 21 -20.96 -45.98 16.94
C SER A 21 -21.03 -44.65 17.69
N ARG A 22 -20.28 -43.62 17.25
CA ARG A 22 -20.25 -42.28 17.87
C ARG A 22 -20.91 -41.22 17.01
N ILE A 23 -21.64 -41.64 15.98
CA ILE A 23 -22.32 -40.75 15.05
C ILE A 23 -23.80 -41.07 15.11
N SER A 24 -24.58 -40.08 15.51
CA SER A 24 -26.03 -40.12 15.34
C SER A 24 -26.36 -39.85 13.88
N LYS A 25 -26.69 -40.91 13.14
CA LYS A 25 -27.06 -40.84 11.73
C LYS A 25 -28.55 -40.51 11.59
N SER A 26 -28.85 -39.70 10.60
CA SER A 26 -30.19 -39.37 10.16
C SER A 26 -30.23 -39.50 8.63
N ASP A 27 -31.17 -38.85 7.96
CA ASP A 27 -31.29 -38.87 6.52
C ASP A 27 -30.03 -38.27 5.84
N ASP A 28 -29.81 -38.62 4.57
CA ASP A 28 -28.63 -38.22 3.81
C ASP A 28 -28.55 -36.70 3.55
N THR A 29 -29.66 -35.98 3.76
CA THR A 29 -29.76 -34.51 3.68
C THR A 29 -29.49 -33.82 5.02
N ASP A 30 -29.48 -34.57 6.13
CA ASP A 30 -29.35 -34.03 7.47
C ASP A 30 -27.93 -34.20 8.03
N CYS A 31 -27.60 -33.40 9.05
CA CYS A 31 -26.29 -33.49 9.68
C CYS A 31 -26.17 -34.78 10.51
N TRP A 32 -25.20 -35.62 10.20
CA TRP A 32 -24.82 -36.74 11.06
C TRP A 32 -23.93 -36.22 12.18
N THR A 33 -24.43 -36.20 13.41
CA THR A 33 -23.76 -35.50 14.52
C THR A 33 -22.77 -36.39 15.24
N TRP A 34 -21.54 -35.90 15.43
CA TRP A 34 -20.53 -36.53 16.27
C TRP A 34 -20.86 -36.37 17.76
N GLU A 35 -20.96 -37.49 18.48
CA GLU A 35 -21.31 -37.53 19.92
C GLU A 35 -20.09 -37.85 20.82
N GLY A 36 -18.90 -37.96 20.23
CA GLY A 36 -17.67 -38.19 20.98
C GLY A 36 -17.02 -36.91 21.53
N SER A 37 -15.80 -37.05 22.05
CA SER A 37 -14.97 -35.92 22.48
C SER A 37 -14.71 -34.92 21.36
N THR A 38 -14.44 -33.66 21.71
CA THR A 38 -14.17 -32.57 20.77
C THR A 38 -12.85 -31.88 21.06
N PHE A 39 -12.20 -31.34 20.04
CA PHE A 39 -11.07 -30.41 20.19
C PHE A 39 -11.55 -29.06 20.75
N ARG A 40 -10.62 -28.23 21.25
CA ARG A 40 -10.91 -26.85 21.72
C ARG A 40 -11.62 -25.98 20.66
N GLY A 41 -11.44 -26.29 19.38
CA GLY A 41 -12.07 -25.58 18.26
C GLY A 41 -13.47 -26.07 17.88
N GLY A 42 -14.11 -26.95 18.68
CA GLY A 42 -15.46 -27.45 18.43
C GLY A 42 -15.57 -28.62 17.44
N TYR A 43 -14.46 -29.01 16.79
CA TYR A 43 -14.44 -30.17 15.90
C TYR A 43 -14.42 -31.49 16.69
N GLY A 44 -15.16 -32.50 16.21
CA GLY A 44 -15.14 -33.83 16.81
C GLY A 44 -13.76 -34.49 16.71
N GLN A 45 -13.37 -35.21 17.76
CA GLN A 45 -12.08 -35.84 17.96
C GLN A 45 -12.24 -37.35 18.11
N PHE A 46 -11.47 -38.12 17.32
CA PHE A 46 -11.40 -39.57 17.40
C PHE A 46 -9.96 -40.03 17.60
N LYS A 47 -9.73 -40.89 18.59
CA LYS A 47 -8.39 -41.45 18.85
C LYS A 47 -8.25 -42.81 18.16
N ALA A 48 -7.31 -42.95 17.24
CA ALA A 48 -6.98 -44.22 16.57
C ALA A 48 -5.47 -44.36 16.43
N GLN A 49 -4.95 -45.57 16.66
CA GLN A 49 -3.50 -45.88 16.57
C GLN A 49 -2.60 -44.86 17.30
N GLY A 50 -3.02 -44.39 18.47
CA GLY A 50 -2.27 -43.41 19.27
C GLY A 50 -2.38 -41.96 18.81
N ARG A 51 -3.01 -41.67 17.66
CA ARG A 51 -3.21 -40.31 17.11
C ARG A 51 -4.62 -39.79 17.39
N ASN A 52 -4.75 -38.48 17.60
CA ASN A 52 -6.03 -37.79 17.69
C ASN A 52 -6.37 -37.19 16.32
N LEU A 53 -7.42 -37.71 15.69
CA LEU A 53 -7.85 -37.35 14.34
C LEU A 53 -9.17 -36.56 14.39
N LYS A 54 -9.37 -35.70 13.40
CA LYS A 54 -10.64 -34.96 13.24
C LYS A 54 -11.71 -35.90 12.67
N SER A 55 -12.86 -35.93 13.32
CA SER A 55 -14.00 -36.80 12.98
C SER A 55 -14.46 -36.65 11.52
N HIS A 56 -14.69 -35.43 11.06
CA HIS A 56 -15.12 -35.17 9.67
C HIS A 56 -14.11 -35.64 8.62
N ARG A 57 -12.80 -35.67 8.92
CA ARG A 57 -11.80 -36.20 7.98
C ARG A 57 -11.90 -37.72 7.86
N ILE A 58 -12.14 -38.40 8.97
CA ILE A 58 -12.39 -39.85 8.96
C ILE A 58 -13.70 -40.15 8.23
N ALA A 59 -14.75 -39.35 8.48
CA ALA A 59 -16.01 -39.49 7.76
C ALA A 59 -15.82 -39.34 6.23
N TYR A 60 -15.05 -38.34 5.79
CA TYR A 60 -14.70 -38.17 4.38
C TYR A 60 -14.00 -39.41 3.82
N LEU A 61 -12.96 -39.91 4.50
CA LEU A 61 -12.25 -41.12 4.09
C LEU A 61 -13.18 -42.33 3.99
N LEU A 62 -14.04 -42.56 4.98
CA LEU A 62 -14.90 -43.75 4.99
C LEU A 62 -16.07 -43.65 4.02
N TYR A 63 -16.50 -42.44 3.67
CA TYR A 63 -17.62 -42.22 2.75
C TYR A 63 -17.17 -42.27 1.28
N TYR A 64 -16.04 -41.63 0.97
CA TYR A 64 -15.51 -41.57 -0.40
C TYR A 64 -14.41 -42.60 -0.68
N GLU A 65 -13.96 -43.33 0.33
CA GLU A 65 -12.85 -44.30 0.26
C GLU A 65 -11.53 -43.68 -0.26
N VAL A 66 -11.34 -42.38 -0.01
CA VAL A 66 -10.16 -41.60 -0.45
C VAL A 66 -9.56 -40.83 0.73
N ASP A 67 -8.24 -40.98 0.95
CA ASP A 67 -7.52 -40.18 1.96
C ASP A 67 -7.43 -38.72 1.48
N PRO A 68 -7.95 -37.75 2.26
CA PRO A 68 -7.81 -36.32 1.93
C PRO A 68 -6.36 -35.81 2.01
N MET A 69 -5.39 -36.62 2.45
CA MET A 69 -3.97 -36.27 2.53
C MET A 69 -3.74 -34.92 3.24
N ASP A 70 -3.08 -33.98 2.59
CA ASP A 70 -2.79 -32.63 3.09
C ASP A 70 -3.90 -31.60 2.82
N GLN A 71 -4.97 -32.01 2.14
CA GLN A 71 -6.09 -31.13 1.81
C GLN A 71 -7.03 -30.92 3.01
N PHE A 72 -7.71 -29.78 3.03
CA PHE A 72 -8.70 -29.49 4.07
C PHE A 72 -10.03 -30.14 3.69
N VAL A 73 -10.68 -30.77 4.67
CA VAL A 73 -12.06 -31.25 4.52
C VAL A 73 -12.95 -30.19 5.15
N CYS A 74 -13.81 -29.58 4.33
CA CYS A 74 -14.67 -28.46 4.67
C CYS A 74 -16.14 -28.90 4.72
N HIS A 75 -16.97 -28.12 5.41
CA HIS A 75 -18.40 -28.40 5.58
C HIS A 75 -19.27 -27.45 4.74
N HIS A 76 -20.26 -27.98 4.03
CA HIS A 76 -21.32 -27.17 3.41
C HIS A 76 -22.32 -26.65 4.44
N CYS A 77 -22.55 -27.39 5.52
CA CYS A 77 -23.59 -27.13 6.53
C CYS A 77 -23.15 -26.23 7.70
N ASP A 78 -21.91 -25.72 7.70
CA ASP A 78 -21.33 -24.91 8.79
C ASP A 78 -21.39 -25.54 10.19
N ASN A 79 -21.55 -26.87 10.28
CA ASN A 79 -21.61 -27.61 11.54
C ASN A 79 -20.31 -28.42 11.74
N PRO A 80 -19.40 -28.02 12.66
CA PRO A 80 -18.09 -28.66 12.84
C PRO A 80 -18.16 -30.10 13.39
N LEU A 81 -19.32 -30.51 13.93
CA LEU A 81 -19.58 -31.88 14.41
C LEU A 81 -20.23 -32.77 13.34
N CYS A 82 -20.56 -32.22 12.16
CA CYS A 82 -21.16 -33.00 11.09
C CYS A 82 -20.15 -33.98 10.48
N CYS A 83 -20.57 -35.23 10.36
CA CYS A 83 -19.84 -36.35 9.76
C CYS A 83 -20.60 -36.97 8.56
N ASN A 84 -21.62 -36.29 8.03
CA ASN A 84 -22.32 -36.74 6.82
C ASN A 84 -21.43 -36.45 5.60
N GLY A 85 -21.08 -37.48 4.83
CA GLY A 85 -20.24 -37.35 3.63
C GLY A 85 -20.78 -36.36 2.61
N ASN A 86 -22.10 -36.29 2.41
CA ASN A 86 -22.73 -35.33 1.48
C ASN A 86 -22.56 -33.87 1.91
N HIS A 87 -22.24 -33.62 3.18
CA HIS A 87 -21.98 -32.28 3.71
C HIS A 87 -20.50 -31.92 3.72
N LEU A 88 -19.62 -32.80 3.21
CA LEU A 88 -18.18 -32.63 3.22
C LEU A 88 -17.63 -32.46 1.80
N PHE A 89 -16.61 -31.61 1.66
CA PHE A 89 -15.89 -31.42 0.39
C PHE A 89 -14.42 -31.11 0.64
N LEU A 90 -13.58 -31.32 -0.37
CA LEU A 90 -12.16 -30.95 -0.32
C LEU A 90 -11.99 -29.48 -0.68
N GLY A 91 -11.27 -28.75 0.16
CA GLY A 91 -10.96 -27.33 -0.03
C GLY A 91 -9.47 -27.05 0.14
N THR A 92 -9.02 -25.95 -0.45
CA THR A 92 -7.68 -25.41 -0.19
C THR A 92 -7.67 -24.50 1.03
N ASN A 93 -6.49 -24.24 1.59
CA ASN A 93 -6.33 -23.24 2.67
C ASN A 93 -6.84 -21.86 2.21
N SER A 94 -6.59 -21.49 0.96
CA SER A 94 -7.12 -20.28 0.34
C SER A 94 -8.65 -20.24 0.34
N ASP A 95 -9.32 -21.33 -0.03
CA ASP A 95 -10.79 -21.39 -0.06
C ASP A 95 -11.37 -21.23 1.34
N ASN A 96 -10.75 -21.87 2.34
CA ASN A 96 -11.18 -21.78 3.74
C ASN A 96 -11.00 -20.35 4.32
N ILE A 97 -9.92 -19.66 3.95
CA ILE A 97 -9.72 -18.25 4.35
C ILE A 97 -10.72 -17.32 3.66
N LEU A 98 -11.01 -17.55 2.37
CA LEU A 98 -12.00 -16.78 1.62
C LEU A 98 -13.41 -16.97 2.20
N ASP A 99 -13.82 -18.21 2.45
CA ASP A 99 -15.12 -18.53 3.06
C ASP A 99 -15.26 -17.89 4.45
N SER A 100 -14.22 -17.99 5.28
CA SER A 100 -14.19 -17.35 6.61
C SER A 100 -14.27 -15.82 6.53
N ARG A 101 -13.64 -15.21 5.50
CA ARG A 101 -13.73 -13.77 5.25
C ARG A 101 -15.14 -13.37 4.84
N ASP A 102 -15.71 -14.07 3.88
CA ASP A 102 -17.01 -13.75 3.29
C ASP A 102 -18.14 -13.96 4.33
N LYS A 103 -17.97 -14.93 5.24
CA LYS A 103 -18.84 -15.15 6.41
C LYS A 103 -18.52 -14.23 7.61
N GLY A 104 -17.56 -13.32 7.50
CA GLY A 104 -17.21 -12.36 8.55
C GLY A 104 -16.59 -12.96 9.81
N ARG A 105 -16.08 -14.20 9.73
CA ARG A 105 -15.48 -14.94 10.87
C ARG A 105 -14.00 -14.62 11.08
N LEU A 106 -13.36 -13.93 10.13
CA LEU A 106 -11.99 -13.43 10.31
C LEU A 106 -11.96 -12.29 11.31
N ASN A 107 -11.43 -12.56 12.52
CA ASN A 107 -11.13 -11.53 13.51
C ASN A 107 -9.85 -10.76 13.12
N THR A 108 -9.92 -10.06 11.99
CA THR A 108 -8.83 -9.19 11.53
C THR A 108 -9.05 -7.80 12.12
N ALA A 109 -8.07 -7.34 12.90
CA ALA A 109 -8.02 -5.97 13.38
C ALA A 109 -7.74 -5.03 12.19
N SER A 110 -8.77 -4.69 11.42
CA SER A 110 -8.70 -3.81 10.25
C SER A 110 -9.40 -2.48 10.53
N GLY A 111 -9.13 -1.47 9.69
CA GLY A 111 -9.72 -0.14 9.80
C GLY A 111 -9.48 0.50 11.17
N GLU A 112 -10.55 0.97 11.83
CA GLU A 112 -10.48 1.60 13.16
C GLU A 112 -10.05 0.64 14.27
N LYS A 113 -10.22 -0.67 14.08
CA LYS A 113 -9.76 -1.69 15.04
C LYS A 113 -8.26 -1.97 14.91
N HIS A 114 -7.61 -1.48 13.86
CA HIS A 114 -6.20 -1.75 13.59
C HIS A 114 -5.28 -1.14 14.68
N GLY A 115 -4.22 -1.86 15.04
CA GLY A 115 -3.29 -1.47 16.11
C GLY A 115 -2.66 -0.08 15.91
N SER A 116 -2.41 0.32 14.67
CA SER A 116 -1.88 1.66 14.35
C SER A 116 -2.83 2.81 14.67
N LYS A 117 -4.14 2.51 14.78
CA LYS A 117 -5.22 3.44 15.17
C LYS A 117 -5.51 3.39 16.66
N THR A 118 -5.63 2.18 17.21
CA THR A 118 -6.00 1.97 18.62
C THR A 118 -4.84 2.18 19.59
N LYS A 119 -3.59 1.95 19.17
CA LYS A 119 -2.38 2.09 19.99
C LYS A 119 -1.28 2.84 19.24
N PRO A 120 -1.50 4.10 18.83
CA PRO A 120 -0.58 4.82 17.95
C PRO A 120 0.81 5.05 18.55
N LEU A 121 0.93 5.09 19.88
CA LEU A 121 2.19 5.28 20.61
C LEU A 121 3.11 4.05 20.56
N ASN A 122 2.56 2.85 20.34
CA ASN A 122 3.34 1.60 20.29
C ASN A 122 3.99 1.37 18.92
N TRP A 123 3.64 2.18 17.93
CA TRP A 123 4.16 2.04 16.57
C TRP A 123 5.27 3.05 16.36
N ALA A 124 6.49 2.57 16.14
CA ALA A 124 7.61 3.40 15.74
C ALA A 124 7.27 4.18 14.46
N ARG A 125 7.61 5.47 14.44
CA ARG A 125 7.32 6.39 13.33
C ARG A 125 8.54 7.24 13.05
N GLY A 126 8.75 7.58 11.79
CA GLY A 126 9.84 8.45 11.37
C GLY A 126 11.20 7.89 11.80
N GLU A 127 12.00 8.72 12.44
CA GLU A 127 13.36 8.40 12.91
C GLU A 127 13.41 7.25 13.94
N LYS A 128 12.30 6.96 14.62
CA LYS A 128 12.22 5.82 15.55
C LYS A 128 12.19 4.47 14.82
N ILE A 129 11.99 4.48 13.51
CA ILE A 129 12.10 3.28 12.67
C ILE A 129 13.58 3.07 12.37
N ASN A 130 14.11 1.89 12.72
CA ASN A 130 15.52 1.53 12.55
C ASN A 130 16.03 1.60 11.09
N THR A 131 15.14 1.54 10.10
CA THR A 131 15.46 1.68 8.68
C THR A 131 15.27 3.11 8.15
N SER A 132 14.91 4.08 8.99
CA SER A 132 14.73 5.46 8.56
C SER A 132 16.07 6.06 8.14
N LYS A 133 16.10 6.65 6.94
CA LYS A 133 17.25 7.40 6.43
C LYS A 133 17.24 8.88 6.79
N LEU A 134 16.14 9.36 7.36
CA LEU A 134 15.93 10.78 7.67
C LEU A 134 15.57 10.96 9.14
N THR A 135 16.00 12.09 9.71
CA THR A 135 15.55 12.59 11.03
C THR A 135 14.35 13.51 10.91
N ALA A 136 13.70 13.82 12.04
CA ALA A 136 12.61 14.79 12.07
C ALA A 136 13.07 16.20 11.59
N GLU A 137 14.28 16.62 11.95
CA GLU A 137 14.86 17.91 11.59
C GLU A 137 15.12 18.00 10.08
N GLU A 138 15.70 16.96 9.48
CA GLU A 138 15.96 16.92 8.03
C GLU A 138 14.67 17.00 7.22
N VAL A 139 13.59 16.37 7.70
CA VAL A 139 12.26 16.44 7.07
C VAL A 139 11.69 17.85 7.10
N LEU A 140 11.87 18.57 8.22
CA LEU A 140 11.47 19.98 8.32
C LEU A 140 12.32 20.87 7.41
N GLU A 141 13.63 20.60 7.32
CA GLU A 141 14.54 21.32 6.40
C GLU A 141 14.14 21.10 4.93
N ILE A 142 13.87 19.86 4.51
CA ILE A 142 13.39 19.52 3.16
C ILE A 142 12.16 20.37 2.79
N ARG A 143 11.20 20.46 3.72
CA ARG A 143 9.95 21.21 3.49
C ARG A 143 10.22 22.71 3.35
N LYS A 144 11.09 23.26 4.20
CA LYS A 144 11.50 24.68 4.13
C LYS A 144 12.21 24.99 2.82
N LEU A 145 13.21 24.19 2.45
CA LEU A 145 13.99 24.38 1.21
C LEU A 145 13.14 24.27 -0.06
N TYR A 146 12.08 23.45 -0.02
CA TYR A 146 11.14 23.33 -1.13
C TYR A 146 10.22 24.55 -1.26
N GLN A 147 9.77 25.14 -0.14
CA GLN A 147 8.92 26.34 -0.13
C GLN A 147 9.62 27.54 -0.77
N ASP A 148 10.93 27.67 -0.57
CA ASP A 148 11.72 28.76 -1.15
C ASP A 148 11.85 28.67 -2.69
N SER A 149 11.31 27.64 -3.33
CA SER A 149 11.22 27.47 -4.80
C SER A 149 12.56 27.51 -5.55
N PHE A 150 13.69 27.39 -4.84
CA PHE A 150 15.02 27.29 -5.44
C PHE A 150 15.40 25.84 -5.75
N HIS A 151 15.07 24.90 -4.87
CA HIS A 151 15.47 23.49 -5.00
C HIS A 151 14.40 22.64 -5.73
N THR A 152 14.83 21.76 -6.63
CA THR A 152 13.98 20.70 -7.19
C THR A 152 13.85 19.53 -6.21
N GLN A 153 12.86 18.65 -6.42
CA GLN A 153 12.74 17.45 -5.60
C GLN A 153 13.93 16.51 -5.85
N GLU A 154 14.48 16.54 -7.06
CA GLU A 154 15.66 15.80 -7.49
C GLU A 154 16.92 16.29 -6.76
N GLN A 155 17.13 17.61 -6.67
CA GLN A 155 18.24 18.19 -5.91
C GLN A 155 18.14 17.90 -4.42
N LEU A 156 16.92 17.93 -3.85
CA LEU A 156 16.71 17.56 -2.45
C LEU A 156 16.93 16.06 -2.23
N ALA A 157 16.51 15.21 -3.16
CA ALA A 157 16.73 13.78 -3.10
C ALA A 157 18.23 13.43 -3.07
N GLU A 158 19.01 14.06 -3.94
CA GLU A 158 20.47 13.94 -3.93
C GLU A 158 21.08 14.47 -2.63
N LYS A 159 20.69 15.68 -2.20
CA LYS A 159 21.22 16.31 -0.98
C LYS A 159 21.01 15.45 0.27
N PHE A 160 19.84 14.83 0.41
CA PHE A 160 19.47 14.04 1.57
C PHE A 160 19.61 12.52 1.36
N ASN A 161 20.23 12.09 0.24
CA ASN A 161 20.46 10.68 -0.10
C ASN A 161 19.20 9.79 0.01
N VAL A 162 18.07 10.31 -0.48
CA VAL A 162 16.78 9.62 -0.54
C VAL A 162 16.22 9.63 -1.95
N THR A 163 15.16 8.87 -2.20
CA THR A 163 14.52 8.91 -3.50
C THR A 163 13.71 10.19 -3.67
N ARG A 164 13.57 10.65 -4.92
CA ARG A 164 12.70 11.76 -5.29
C ARG A 164 11.25 11.50 -4.86
N GLU A 165 10.80 10.25 -4.91
CA GLU A 165 9.49 9.82 -4.40
C GLU A 165 9.36 10.01 -2.89
N ALA A 166 10.43 9.81 -2.12
CA ALA A 166 10.44 10.06 -0.68
C ALA A 166 10.26 11.55 -0.38
N ILE A 167 10.99 12.42 -1.11
CA ILE A 167 10.85 13.88 -1.05
C ILE A 167 9.41 14.29 -1.40
N SER A 168 8.85 13.75 -2.48
CA SER A 168 7.48 14.01 -2.90
C SER A 168 6.47 13.64 -1.80
N ARG A 169 6.61 12.46 -1.19
CA ARG A 169 5.73 12.01 -0.09
C ARG A 169 5.84 12.90 1.15
N ILE A 170 7.04 13.42 1.46
CA ILE A 170 7.28 14.36 2.56
C ILE A 170 6.58 15.70 2.30
N ILE A 171 6.76 16.27 1.10
CA ILE A 171 6.19 17.56 0.71
C ILE A 171 4.66 17.48 0.74
N LEU A 172 4.09 16.42 0.15
CA LEU A 172 2.65 16.16 0.12
C LEU A 172 2.07 15.78 1.49
N GLY A 173 2.90 15.63 2.53
CA GLY A 173 2.45 15.20 3.86
C GLY A 173 1.83 13.81 3.86
N LYS A 174 2.24 12.93 2.94
CA LYS A 174 1.83 11.51 2.91
C LYS A 174 2.70 10.67 3.85
N SER A 175 3.98 11.00 3.97
CA SER A 175 4.89 10.48 5.01
C SER A 175 5.13 11.55 6.08
N TRP A 176 5.69 11.14 7.22
CA TRP A 176 6.01 12.05 8.34
C TRP A 176 4.83 12.94 8.81
N ARG A 177 3.60 12.42 8.67
CA ARG A 177 2.34 13.12 8.97
C ARG A 177 2.25 13.71 10.37
N HIS A 178 2.96 13.13 11.33
CA HIS A 178 2.98 13.58 12.71
C HIS A 178 3.79 14.87 12.92
N LEU A 179 4.63 15.25 11.96
CA LEU A 179 5.40 16.50 11.98
C LEU A 179 4.70 17.67 11.27
N VAL A 180 3.58 17.41 10.59
CA VAL A 180 2.92 18.42 9.74
C VAL A 180 1.46 18.55 10.16
N ARG A 181 1.07 19.76 10.57
CA ARG A 181 -0.33 20.08 10.88
C ARG A 181 -1.15 20.07 9.59
N ASP A 182 -2.43 19.72 9.68
CA ASP A 182 -3.29 19.56 8.50
C ASP A 182 -3.37 20.83 7.63
N ASN A 183 -3.26 22.01 8.23
CA ASN A 183 -3.27 23.32 7.58
C ASN A 183 -1.97 23.69 6.84
N GLU A 184 -0.87 22.96 7.06
CA GLU A 184 0.44 23.19 6.43
C GLU A 184 0.69 22.22 5.25
N ARG A 185 -0.33 21.44 4.87
CA ARG A 185 -0.25 20.49 3.75
C ARG A 185 -0.44 21.23 2.44
N VAL A 186 0.56 21.11 1.57
CA VAL A 186 0.54 21.66 0.22
C VAL A 186 -0.29 20.72 -0.68
N SER A 187 -1.25 21.26 -1.43
CA SER A 187 -2.03 20.45 -2.38
C SER A 187 -1.20 20.07 -3.61
N LEU A 188 -1.62 19.05 -4.36
CA LEU A 188 -0.94 18.64 -5.61
C LEU A 188 -0.92 19.76 -6.67
N SER A 189 -1.89 20.68 -6.65
CA SER A 189 -1.92 21.86 -7.52
C SER A 189 -0.97 22.95 -7.05
N ASP A 190 -0.80 23.13 -5.75
CA ASP A 190 0.12 24.11 -5.17
C ASP A 190 1.59 23.65 -5.25
N ALA A 191 1.81 22.32 -5.27
CA ALA A 191 3.12 21.71 -5.48
C ALA A 191 3.58 21.72 -6.95
N LYS A 192 2.73 22.17 -7.90
CA LYS A 192 3.18 22.45 -9.27
C LYS A 192 3.99 23.74 -9.28
N ARG A 193 5.30 23.60 -9.41
CA ARG A 193 6.28 24.70 -9.40
C ARG A 193 5.93 25.76 -10.45
N LYS A 194 6.05 27.05 -10.09
CA LYS A 194 6.27 28.12 -11.09
C LYS A 194 7.61 27.86 -11.77
N ALA A 195 7.68 27.99 -13.10
CA ALA A 195 8.94 27.86 -13.83
C ALA A 195 10.01 28.76 -13.20
N LEU A 196 11.24 28.24 -13.07
CA LEU A 196 12.38 29.02 -12.59
C LEU A 196 12.49 30.32 -13.40
N PRO A 197 12.77 31.48 -12.76
CA PRO A 197 12.82 32.74 -13.47
C PRO A 197 14.10 32.86 -14.30
N GLY A 198 13.98 33.38 -15.52
CA GLY A 198 15.12 33.79 -16.33
C GLY A 198 16.09 32.65 -16.65
N GLU A 199 17.39 32.92 -16.52
CA GLU A 199 18.48 31.99 -16.85
C GLU A 199 18.55 30.76 -15.94
N LYS A 200 17.86 30.81 -14.79
CA LYS A 200 17.71 29.65 -13.91
C LYS A 200 16.77 28.59 -14.51
N ASN A 201 15.98 28.95 -15.54
CA ASN A 201 15.18 27.98 -16.27
C ASN A 201 16.06 27.20 -17.25
N PRO A 202 16.14 25.86 -17.15
CA PRO A 202 16.91 25.04 -18.09
C PRO A 202 16.47 25.18 -19.56
N SER A 203 15.22 25.64 -19.80
CA SER A 203 14.68 25.89 -21.13
C SER A 203 14.78 27.37 -21.56
N ALA A 204 15.41 28.24 -20.77
CA ALA A 204 15.59 29.63 -21.16
C ALA A 204 16.57 29.74 -22.33
N LYS A 205 16.13 30.42 -23.39
CA LYS A 205 16.95 30.72 -24.58
C LYS A 205 17.79 31.99 -24.44
N LEU A 206 17.60 32.74 -23.36
CA LEU A 206 18.22 34.04 -23.13
C LEU A 206 18.92 34.02 -21.77
N THR A 207 20.00 34.80 -21.64
CA THR A 207 20.64 35.11 -20.36
C THR A 207 20.21 36.50 -19.88
N GLU A 208 20.48 36.84 -18.62
CA GLU A 208 20.20 38.20 -18.12
C GLU A 208 20.90 39.27 -18.99
N SER A 209 22.15 39.01 -19.38
CA SER A 209 22.93 39.89 -20.26
C SER A 209 22.29 40.09 -21.63
N SER A 210 21.78 39.02 -22.26
CA SER A 210 21.08 39.13 -23.55
C SER A 210 19.80 39.95 -23.43
N VAL A 211 19.07 39.82 -22.31
CA VAL A 211 17.86 40.62 -22.07
C VAL A 211 18.18 42.10 -21.88
N ILE A 212 19.23 42.44 -21.14
CA ILE A 212 19.69 43.83 -20.99
C ILE A 212 20.07 44.41 -22.36
N GLN A 213 20.75 43.63 -23.20
CA GLN A 213 21.14 44.05 -24.54
C GLN A 213 19.91 44.32 -25.45
N ILE A 214 18.88 43.48 -25.37
CA ILE A 214 17.60 43.69 -26.08
C ILE A 214 16.95 45.01 -25.65
N LEU A 215 16.91 45.31 -24.35
CA LEU A 215 16.33 46.57 -23.83
C LEU A 215 17.11 47.79 -24.33
N LYS A 216 18.45 47.70 -24.38
CA LYS A 216 19.32 48.77 -24.86
C LYS A 216 19.15 49.02 -26.37
N LEU A 217 19.25 47.97 -27.19
CA LEU A 217 19.09 48.08 -28.65
C LEU A 217 17.70 48.59 -29.04
N ARG A 218 16.66 48.27 -28.26
CA ARG A 218 15.33 48.84 -28.49
C ARG A 218 15.28 50.36 -28.30
N LYS A 219 16.01 50.91 -27.30
CA LYS A 219 16.13 52.37 -27.10
C LYS A 219 16.90 53.05 -28.24
N GLU A 220 17.83 52.33 -28.86
CA GLU A 220 18.63 52.79 -30.01
C GLU A 220 17.85 52.73 -31.35
N GLY A 221 16.60 52.27 -31.34
CA GLY A 221 15.69 52.34 -32.50
C GLY A 221 15.49 51.02 -33.25
N PHE A 222 16.18 49.94 -32.87
CA PHE A 222 16.03 48.62 -33.51
C PHE A 222 14.60 48.10 -33.39
N SER A 223 14.08 47.51 -34.47
CA SER A 223 12.74 46.93 -34.52
C SER A 223 12.67 45.62 -33.75
N ALA A 224 11.48 45.27 -33.24
CA ALA A 224 11.28 43.99 -32.56
C ALA A 224 11.50 42.78 -33.47
N ILE A 225 11.47 42.95 -34.80
CA ILE A 225 11.73 41.89 -35.79
C ILE A 225 13.23 41.63 -35.89
N GLU A 226 14.03 42.69 -35.99
CA GLU A 226 15.50 42.60 -36.04
C GLU A 226 16.04 41.96 -34.75
N LEU A 227 15.53 42.40 -33.59
CA LEU A 227 15.90 41.82 -32.29
C LEU A 227 15.49 40.36 -32.17
N ALA A 228 14.30 39.99 -32.67
CA ALA A 228 13.86 38.59 -32.67
C ALA A 228 14.82 37.70 -33.49
N SER A 229 15.20 38.17 -34.69
CA SER A 229 16.14 37.47 -35.56
C SER A 229 17.53 37.36 -34.95
N GLN A 230 18.03 38.45 -34.36
CA GLN A 230 19.38 38.53 -33.80
C GLN A 230 19.58 37.62 -32.58
N PHE A 231 18.56 37.50 -31.72
CA PHE A 231 18.62 36.69 -30.50
C PHE A 231 17.99 35.31 -30.64
N GLY A 232 17.54 34.91 -31.84
CA GLY A 232 16.95 33.59 -32.08
C GLY A 232 15.65 33.33 -31.30
N ILE A 233 14.87 34.38 -31.05
CA ILE A 233 13.62 34.34 -30.28
C ILE A 233 12.43 34.81 -31.13
N THR A 234 11.22 34.59 -30.64
CA THR A 234 10.02 35.08 -31.33
C THR A 234 9.83 36.58 -31.08
N LYS A 235 9.25 37.29 -32.06
CA LYS A 235 8.82 38.70 -31.91
C LYS A 235 7.95 38.91 -30.67
N GLY A 236 7.09 37.93 -30.34
CA GLY A 236 6.28 37.95 -29.13
C GLY A 236 7.10 37.94 -27.84
N MET A 237 8.18 37.15 -27.77
CA MET A 237 9.08 37.14 -26.61
C MET A 237 9.79 38.49 -26.41
N VAL A 238 10.18 39.16 -27.51
CA VAL A 238 10.73 40.52 -27.45
C VAL A 238 9.73 41.48 -26.82
N TYR A 239 8.46 41.47 -27.26
CA TYR A 239 7.43 42.32 -26.64
C TYR A 239 7.18 41.98 -25.18
N HIS A 240 7.19 40.70 -24.81
CA HIS A 240 7.01 40.29 -23.42
C HIS A 240 8.15 40.77 -22.51
N ILE A 241 9.38 40.86 -23.02
CA ILE A 241 10.52 41.44 -22.32
C ILE A 241 10.34 42.96 -22.17
N LEU A 242 9.96 43.64 -23.27
CA LEU A 242 9.76 45.09 -23.28
C LEU A 242 8.61 45.55 -22.38
N SER A 243 7.55 44.74 -22.26
CA SER A 243 6.39 45.03 -21.41
C SER A 243 6.58 44.54 -19.97
N GLY A 244 7.76 44.01 -19.61
CA GLY A 244 8.04 43.48 -18.28
C GLY A 244 7.16 42.28 -17.90
N ILE A 245 6.58 41.56 -18.86
CA ILE A 245 5.82 40.33 -18.61
C ILE A 245 6.81 39.17 -18.36
N ALA A 246 7.79 39.04 -19.26
CA ALA A 246 8.93 38.14 -19.12
C ALA A 246 10.12 38.89 -18.48
N TRP A 247 10.98 38.17 -17.77
CA TRP A 247 12.21 38.75 -17.17
C TRP A 247 11.96 39.98 -16.26
N LYS A 248 10.86 39.94 -15.49
CA LYS A 248 10.43 41.00 -14.56
C LYS A 248 11.54 41.57 -13.66
N HIS A 249 12.43 40.71 -13.18
CA HIS A 249 13.54 41.09 -12.29
C HIS A 249 14.57 41.97 -13.03
N VAL A 250 14.91 41.63 -14.28
CA VAL A 250 15.84 42.42 -15.10
C VAL A 250 15.20 43.73 -15.55
N HIS A 251 13.94 43.68 -15.99
CA HIS A 251 13.22 44.85 -16.51
C HIS A 251 13.10 45.97 -15.46
N LYS A 252 12.65 45.64 -14.23
CA LYS A 252 12.51 46.63 -13.15
C LYS A 252 13.78 47.43 -12.85
N ILE A 253 14.95 46.81 -13.00
CA ILE A 253 16.24 47.44 -12.71
C ILE A 253 16.66 48.43 -13.81
N HIS A 254 16.29 48.17 -15.08
CA HIS A 254 16.86 48.88 -16.25
C HIS A 254 15.90 49.83 -16.96
N THR A 255 14.63 49.87 -16.53
CA THR A 255 13.61 50.80 -17.05
C THR A 255 13.02 51.72 -15.98
N SER A 256 13.60 51.72 -14.77
CA SER A 256 13.32 52.73 -13.74
C SER A 256 14.12 54.01 -14.00
#